data_AF-A0A0R3VWG5-F1
#
_entry.id   AF-A0A0R3VWG5-F1
#
_cell.length_a   1.000
_cell.length_b   1.000
_cell.length_c   1.000
_cell.angle_alpha   90.00
_cell.angle_beta   90.00
_cell.angle_gamma   90.00
#
_symmetry.space_group_name_H-M   'P 1'
#
loop_
_entity.id
_entity.type
_entity.pdbx_description
1 polymer ?
#
loop_
_entity_poly.entity_id
_entity_poly.type
_entity_poly.pdbx_seq_one_letter_code
_entity_poly.pdbx_strand_id
1 'polypeptide(L)'
;MADFLANREVVTTGLLILLRGLPGSGKSKLANRLKSRHSAMTKVIRLDDHLSKWRSGTSLSPDSPMLADAHAACKQAAWSAMHSGVPFVIIDNENLKYTDMLPYVSEALNTNYEVHFIEPDTSWRYSVRALARRNRRGLTEKQLQHLLERFEQFWTARDVVAELRRRKNASIKSKTSALCDPKLQNTASLDPQTPIQSVSSELANPNDLTANLLRSLGVDETVEPSDPASSFIATSSDTDAVARLHEMFPQLQLSYLKTLVLLTEGDFVYAAAIAAECKEQISMNNNPNEAFEPPTSLLNLRVEEEEEEEEE
;
A
#
# COMPACT_ATOMS: atom_id res chain seq x y z
N MET A 1 30.50 -24.02 27.67
CA MET A 1 29.45 -24.70 26.87
C MET A 1 28.14 -23.87 26.79
N ALA A 2 28.22 -22.54 26.82
CA ALA A 2 27.02 -21.66 26.81
C ALA A 2 26.84 -20.84 25.51
N ASP A 3 27.80 -20.91 24.57
CA ASP A 3 27.78 -20.07 23.37
C ASP A 3 27.29 -20.79 22.10
N PHE A 4 26.79 -22.03 22.21
CA PHE A 4 26.32 -22.81 21.05
C PHE A 4 24.82 -22.64 20.72
N LEU A 5 24.10 -21.78 21.45
CA LEU A 5 22.65 -21.58 21.26
C LEU A 5 22.26 -20.21 20.68
N ALA A 6 23.21 -19.33 20.37
CA ALA A 6 22.91 -17.97 19.90
C ALA A 6 22.54 -17.86 18.41
N ASN A 7 22.85 -18.88 17.59
CA ASN A 7 22.63 -18.83 16.13
C ASN A 7 21.74 -20.00 15.65
N ARG A 8 20.55 -20.19 16.23
CA ARG A 8 19.50 -20.90 15.48
C ARG A 8 19.02 -19.95 14.40
N GLU A 9 19.42 -20.19 13.15
CA GLU A 9 18.69 -19.64 12.01
C GLU A 9 17.21 -19.96 12.23
N VAL A 10 16.42 -18.90 12.42
CA VAL A 10 14.97 -19.04 12.52
C VAL A 10 14.51 -19.42 11.12
N VAL A 11 14.35 -20.72 10.89
CA VAL A 11 13.77 -21.23 9.64
C VAL A 11 12.34 -20.69 9.57
N THR A 12 12.08 -19.84 8.59
CA THR A 12 10.76 -19.29 8.35
C THR A 12 9.86 -20.36 7.73
N THR A 13 8.66 -20.53 8.28
CA THR A 13 7.67 -21.50 7.78
C THR A 13 6.99 -21.00 6.50
N GLY A 14 6.88 -19.68 6.35
CA GLY A 14 6.26 -19.03 5.20
C GLY A 14 6.21 -17.50 5.38
N LEU A 15 5.53 -16.83 4.44
CA LEU A 15 5.33 -15.38 4.43
C LEU A 15 3.86 -15.04 4.66
N LEU A 16 3.60 -14.18 5.65
CA LEU A 16 2.35 -13.46 5.82
C LEU A 16 2.48 -12.09 5.15
N ILE A 17 1.66 -11.86 4.13
CA ILE A 17 1.61 -10.60 3.39
C ILE A 17 0.29 -9.90 3.72
N LEU A 18 0.36 -8.77 4.43
CA LEU A 18 -0.78 -7.91 4.73
C LEU A 18 -0.83 -6.79 3.69
N LEU A 19 -1.82 -6.82 2.81
CA LEU A 19 -2.01 -5.74 1.85
C LEU A 19 -2.72 -4.57 2.53
N ARG A 20 -2.17 -3.36 2.40
CA ARG A 20 -2.71 -2.14 3.03
C ARG A 20 -3.25 -1.19 1.96
N GLY A 21 -4.30 -0.45 2.30
CA GLY A 21 -4.82 0.65 1.46
C GLY A 21 -6.34 0.64 1.30
N LEU A 22 -6.86 1.73 0.76
CA LEU A 22 -8.30 1.95 0.64
C LEU A 22 -8.99 1.11 -0.46
N PRO A 23 -10.31 0.88 -0.39
CA PRO A 23 -11.06 0.29 -1.50
C PRO A 23 -10.81 1.05 -2.81
N GLY A 24 -10.46 0.33 -3.88
CA GLY A 24 -10.11 0.93 -5.18
C GLY A 24 -8.61 1.22 -5.39
N SER A 25 -7.76 1.08 -4.36
CA SER A 25 -6.32 1.35 -4.46
C SER A 25 -5.52 0.30 -5.25
N GLY A 26 -6.16 -0.80 -5.67
CA GLY A 26 -5.49 -1.85 -6.45
C GLY A 26 -5.00 -3.07 -5.65
N LYS A 27 -5.27 -3.16 -4.34
CA LYS A 27 -4.88 -4.32 -3.50
C LYS A 27 -5.26 -5.67 -4.10
N SER A 28 -6.50 -5.85 -4.53
CA SER A 28 -6.91 -7.13 -5.11
C SER A 28 -6.24 -7.45 -6.45
N LYS A 29 -5.83 -6.43 -7.21
CA LYS A 29 -5.02 -6.60 -8.42
C LYS A 29 -3.63 -7.11 -8.04
N LEU A 30 -3.01 -6.50 -7.03
CA LEU A 30 -1.73 -6.94 -6.47
C LEU A 30 -1.79 -8.36 -5.89
N ALA A 31 -2.83 -8.68 -5.10
CA ALA A 31 -3.05 -10.01 -4.53
C ALA A 31 -3.16 -11.08 -5.63
N ASN A 32 -3.89 -10.79 -6.71
CA ASN A 32 -4.04 -11.72 -7.83
C ASN A 32 -2.74 -11.90 -8.62
N ARG A 33 -1.94 -10.84 -8.77
CA ARG A 33 -0.61 -10.91 -9.39
C ARG A 33 0.36 -11.76 -8.56
N LEU A 34 0.35 -11.60 -7.24
CA LEU A 34 1.12 -12.45 -6.32
C LEU A 34 0.66 -13.92 -6.39
N LYS A 35 -0.66 -14.15 -6.39
CA LYS A 35 -1.24 -15.49 -6.49
C LYS A 35 -0.95 -16.17 -7.83
N SER A 36 -1.00 -15.46 -8.96
CA SER A 36 -0.81 -16.09 -10.28
C SER A 36 0.57 -16.71 -10.44
N ARG A 37 1.60 -16.14 -9.79
CA ARG A 37 2.97 -16.65 -9.82
C ARG A 37 3.14 -17.95 -9.04
N HIS A 38 2.43 -18.11 -7.93
CA HIS A 38 2.57 -19.23 -6.99
C HIS A 38 1.22 -19.83 -6.55
N SER A 39 0.29 -20.05 -7.49
CA SER A 39 -1.12 -20.31 -7.14
C SER A 39 -1.37 -21.53 -6.25
N ALA A 40 -0.53 -22.57 -6.31
CA ALA A 40 -0.65 -23.76 -5.46
C ALA A 40 -0.14 -23.53 -4.03
N MET A 41 0.74 -22.54 -3.84
CA MET A 41 1.41 -22.23 -2.57
C MET A 41 0.82 -20.98 -1.89
N THR A 42 -0.09 -20.28 -2.56
CA THR A 42 -0.66 -19.02 -2.10
C THR A 42 -2.14 -19.14 -1.73
N LYS A 43 -2.45 -18.78 -0.48
CA LYS A 43 -3.82 -18.56 -0.02
C LYS A 43 -4.08 -17.06 0.09
N VAL A 44 -5.01 -16.55 -0.72
CA VAL A 44 -5.53 -15.19 -0.59
C VAL A 44 -6.82 -15.23 0.23
N ILE A 45 -6.92 -14.36 1.22
CA ILE A 45 -8.07 -14.21 2.11
C ILE A 45 -8.58 -12.78 1.96
N ARG A 46 -9.87 -12.64 1.66
CA ARG A 46 -10.52 -11.34 1.47
C ARG A 46 -11.72 -11.22 2.38
N LEU A 47 -11.97 -10.01 2.85
CA LEU A 47 -13.17 -9.70 3.60
C LEU A 47 -14.44 -9.88 2.74
N ASP A 48 -14.37 -9.43 1.48
CA ASP A 48 -15.50 -9.47 0.54
C ASP A 48 -15.98 -10.92 0.27
N ASP A 49 -15.09 -11.92 0.31
CA ASP A 49 -15.42 -13.33 0.11
C ASP A 49 -16.35 -13.89 1.22
N HIS A 50 -16.33 -13.26 2.40
CA HIS A 50 -17.14 -13.65 3.56
C HIS A 50 -18.40 -12.79 3.72
N LEU A 51 -18.59 -11.80 2.84
CA LEU A 51 -19.66 -10.82 2.90
C LEU A 51 -20.86 -11.20 2.01
N SER A 52 -21.16 -12.49 1.94
CA SER A 52 -22.13 -13.11 1.01
C SER A 52 -23.56 -12.54 0.99
N LYS A 53 -23.96 -11.80 2.03
CA LYS A 53 -25.30 -11.17 2.15
C LYS A 53 -25.31 -9.66 1.89
N TRP A 54 -24.16 -9.07 1.57
CA TRP A 54 -24.05 -7.63 1.39
C TRP A 54 -24.47 -7.19 -0.02
N ARG A 55 -25.28 -6.13 -0.10
CA ARG A 55 -25.61 -5.45 -1.36
C ARG A 55 -24.62 -4.33 -1.65
N SER A 56 -23.99 -4.41 -2.81
CA SER A 56 -23.14 -3.35 -3.36
C SER A 56 -23.83 -1.99 -3.32
N GLY A 57 -23.13 -0.95 -2.86
CA GLY A 57 -23.65 0.41 -2.72
C GLY A 57 -24.25 0.74 -1.34
N THR A 58 -24.34 -0.21 -0.41
CA THR A 58 -24.84 0.06 0.95
C THR A 58 -23.69 0.19 1.93
N SER A 59 -23.54 1.31 2.64
CA SER A 59 -22.49 1.42 3.66
C SER A 59 -22.77 0.43 4.79
N LEU A 60 -21.85 -0.49 5.04
CA LEU A 60 -21.93 -1.29 6.26
C LEU A 60 -21.53 -0.40 7.43
N SER A 61 -22.36 -0.38 8.47
CA SER A 61 -21.94 0.17 9.73
C SER A 61 -20.71 -0.62 10.21
N PRO A 62 -19.68 0.06 10.75
CA PRO A 62 -18.53 -0.60 11.36
C PRO A 62 -18.94 -1.63 12.43
N ASP A 63 -20.04 -1.36 13.13
CA ASP A 63 -20.57 -2.19 14.21
C ASP A 63 -21.56 -3.27 13.74
N SER A 64 -21.64 -3.51 12.43
CA SER A 64 -22.53 -4.54 11.89
C SER A 64 -22.05 -5.93 12.35
N PRO A 65 -22.93 -6.78 12.91
CA PRO A 65 -22.56 -8.14 13.30
C PRO A 65 -22.05 -8.95 12.10
N MET A 66 -22.58 -8.69 10.90
CA MET A 66 -22.13 -9.34 9.68
C MET A 66 -20.68 -8.99 9.32
N LEU A 67 -20.25 -7.75 9.59
CA LEU A 67 -18.87 -7.32 9.36
C LEU A 67 -17.93 -7.96 10.39
N ALA A 68 -18.37 -8.04 11.65
CA ALA A 68 -17.64 -8.73 12.70
C ALA A 68 -17.45 -10.23 12.39
N ASP A 69 -18.50 -10.92 11.93
CA ASP A 69 -18.46 -12.32 11.50
C ASP A 69 -17.51 -12.52 10.32
N ALA A 70 -17.53 -11.62 9.33
CA ALA A 70 -16.63 -11.67 8.19
C ALA A 70 -15.16 -11.50 8.61
N HIS A 71 -14.86 -10.55 9.49
CA HIS A 71 -13.52 -10.40 10.06
C HIS A 71 -13.09 -11.63 10.87
N ALA A 72 -14.00 -12.25 11.64
CA ALA A 72 -13.73 -13.48 12.36
C ALA A 72 -13.40 -14.64 11.40
N ALA A 73 -14.15 -14.77 10.31
CA ALA A 73 -13.90 -15.76 9.28
C ALA A 73 -12.54 -15.56 8.58
N CYS A 74 -12.16 -14.33 8.24
CA CYS A 74 -10.84 -14.02 7.70
C CYS A 74 -9.71 -14.43 8.65
N LYS A 75 -9.83 -14.10 9.94
CA LYS A 75 -8.85 -14.50 10.97
C LYS A 75 -8.72 -16.01 11.04
N GLN A 76 -9.84 -16.73 11.14
CA GLN A 76 -9.84 -18.18 11.22
C GLN A 76 -9.22 -18.84 9.97
N ALA A 77 -9.52 -18.30 8.78
CA ALA A 77 -8.93 -18.78 7.53
C ALA A 77 -7.41 -18.54 7.50
N ALA A 78 -6.93 -17.40 7.99
CA ALA A 78 -5.50 -17.08 8.04
C ALA A 78 -4.77 -17.99 9.02
N TRP A 79 -5.33 -18.18 10.22
CA TRP A 79 -4.78 -19.07 11.22
C TRP A 79 -4.72 -20.51 10.70
N SER A 80 -5.80 -21.01 10.10
CA SER A 80 -5.82 -22.36 9.53
C SER A 80 -4.77 -22.53 8.42
N ALA A 81 -4.60 -21.53 7.55
CA ALA A 81 -3.58 -21.57 6.49
C ALA A 81 -2.15 -21.59 7.07
N MET A 82 -1.86 -20.75 8.07
CA MET A 82 -0.54 -20.71 8.72
C MET A 82 -0.21 -22.01 9.48
N HIS A 83 -1.18 -22.56 10.22
CA HIS A 83 -1.01 -23.85 10.90
C HIS A 83 -0.84 -25.03 9.94
N SER A 84 -1.42 -24.92 8.74
CA SER A 84 -1.25 -25.92 7.68
C SER A 84 0.05 -25.74 6.89
N GLY A 85 0.89 -24.75 7.23
CA GLY A 85 2.17 -24.50 6.56
C GLY A 85 2.02 -23.97 5.13
N VAL A 86 0.94 -23.26 4.82
CA VAL A 86 0.77 -22.64 3.49
C VAL A 86 1.88 -21.60 3.27
N PRO A 87 2.75 -21.72 2.25
CA PRO A 87 3.94 -20.88 2.14
C PRO A 87 3.65 -19.38 2.01
N PHE A 88 2.60 -18.98 1.28
CA PHE A 88 2.21 -17.58 1.14
C PHE A 88 0.77 -17.36 1.60
N VAL A 89 0.59 -16.61 2.68
CA VAL A 89 -0.73 -16.21 3.18
C VAL A 89 -0.90 -14.72 2.93
N ILE A 90 -1.83 -14.35 2.05
CA ILE A 90 -2.10 -12.96 1.66
C ILE A 90 -3.43 -12.52 2.24
N ILE A 91 -3.43 -11.44 3.02
CA ILE A 91 -4.64 -10.81 3.55
C ILE A 91 -4.93 -9.56 2.73
N ASP A 92 -5.93 -9.66 1.83
CA ASP A 92 -6.43 -8.58 0.97
C ASP A 92 -7.68 -7.96 1.61
N ASN A 93 -7.45 -7.34 2.76
CA ASN A 93 -8.42 -6.51 3.49
C ASN A 93 -7.98 -5.03 3.38
N GLU A 94 -8.72 -4.11 3.99
CA GLU A 94 -8.35 -2.69 3.99
C GLU A 94 -7.12 -2.40 4.85
N ASN A 95 -6.97 -3.12 5.98
CA ASN A 95 -5.84 -3.03 6.92
C ASN A 95 -5.45 -1.57 7.21
N LEU A 96 -6.47 -0.76 7.58
CA LEU A 96 -6.32 0.68 7.74
C LEU A 96 -5.47 1.02 8.95
N LYS A 97 -5.70 0.28 10.04
CA LYS A 97 -5.02 0.49 11.32
C LYS A 97 -4.15 -0.68 11.70
N TYR A 98 -3.13 -0.41 12.51
CA TYR A 98 -2.29 -1.47 13.08
C TYR A 98 -3.11 -2.49 13.88
N THR A 99 -4.16 -2.03 14.58
CA THR A 99 -5.06 -2.87 15.38
C THR A 99 -5.74 -3.95 14.57
N ASP A 100 -6.04 -3.66 13.30
CA ASP A 100 -6.70 -4.60 12.38
C ASP A 100 -5.74 -5.72 11.98
N MET A 101 -4.44 -5.42 11.95
CA MET A 101 -3.37 -6.33 11.54
C MET A 101 -2.83 -7.20 12.70
N LEU A 102 -2.88 -6.70 13.93
CA LEU A 102 -2.40 -7.39 15.14
C LEU A 102 -2.76 -8.89 15.24
N PRO A 103 -4.03 -9.33 15.03
CA PRO A 103 -4.37 -10.75 15.16
C PRO A 103 -3.67 -11.64 14.14
N TYR A 104 -3.36 -11.12 12.94
CA TYR A 104 -2.60 -11.87 11.93
C TYR A 104 -1.11 -11.91 12.27
N VAL A 105 -0.54 -10.77 12.66
CA VAL A 105 0.88 -10.68 13.05
C VAL A 105 1.15 -11.55 14.27
N SER A 106 0.27 -11.54 15.26
CA SER A 106 0.40 -12.39 16.45
C SER A 106 0.45 -13.88 16.08
N GLU A 107 -0.40 -14.33 15.16
CA GLU A 107 -0.41 -15.72 14.74
C GLU A 107 0.80 -16.07 13.87
N ALA A 108 1.24 -15.16 12.99
CA ALA A 108 2.45 -15.36 12.22
C ALA A 108 3.68 -15.57 13.11
N LEU A 109 3.80 -14.81 14.21
CA LEU A 109 4.88 -15.00 15.18
C LEU A 109 4.79 -16.35 15.91
N ASN A 110 3.58 -16.88 16.17
CA ASN A 110 3.39 -18.18 16.81
C ASN A 110 3.73 -19.36 15.87
N THR A 111 3.60 -19.14 14.55
CA THR A 111 3.78 -20.16 13.50
C THR A 111 5.09 -19.98 12.72
N ASN A 112 5.96 -19.07 13.15
CA ASN A 112 7.25 -18.74 12.53
C ASN A 112 7.14 -18.22 11.08
N TYR A 113 6.10 -17.45 10.79
CA TYR A 113 5.95 -16.72 9.52
C TYR A 113 6.66 -15.37 9.59
N GLU A 114 7.30 -15.00 8.49
CA GLU A 114 7.78 -13.64 8.27
C GLU A 114 6.62 -12.73 7.86
N VAL A 115 6.61 -11.48 8.35
CA VAL A 115 5.49 -10.56 8.18
C VAL A 115 5.90 -9.39 7.30
N HIS A 116 5.14 -9.14 6.24
CA HIS A 116 5.32 -7.99 5.36
C HIS A 116 4.03 -7.21 5.19
N PHE A 117 4.14 -5.89 5.23
CA PHE A 117 3.06 -4.98 4.87
C PHE A 117 3.36 -4.44 3.48
N ILE A 118 2.38 -4.51 2.58
CA ILE A 118 2.56 -4.08 1.20
C ILE A 118 1.42 -3.18 0.80
N GLU A 119 1.74 -2.00 0.29
CA GLU A 119 0.79 -1.10 -0.33
C GLU A 119 0.85 -1.23 -1.86
N PRO A 120 -0.29 -1.10 -2.56
CA PRO A 120 -0.27 -1.03 -4.02
C PRO A 120 0.53 0.18 -4.50
N ASP A 121 1.45 -0.05 -5.43
CA ASP A 121 2.17 1.04 -6.07
C ASP A 121 1.34 1.61 -7.23
N THR A 122 0.31 2.38 -6.87
CA THR A 122 -0.51 3.12 -7.83
C THR A 122 -0.51 4.59 -7.46
N SER A 123 -0.37 5.47 -8.45
CA SER A 123 -0.33 6.92 -8.26
C SER A 123 -1.59 7.46 -7.60
N TRP A 124 -2.73 6.77 -7.76
CA TRP A 124 -4.04 7.17 -7.23
C TRP A 124 -4.41 6.53 -5.90
N ARG A 125 -3.53 5.76 -5.24
CA ARG A 125 -3.89 4.97 -4.03
C ARG A 125 -4.48 5.78 -2.87
N TYR A 126 -4.23 7.09 -2.84
CA TYR A 126 -4.77 8.04 -1.87
C TYR A 126 -5.73 9.08 -2.47
N SER A 127 -5.95 9.08 -3.79
CA SER A 127 -6.87 10.02 -4.44
C SER A 127 -8.30 9.57 -4.25
N VAL A 128 -9.02 10.20 -3.32
CA VAL A 128 -10.42 9.88 -2.99
C VAL A 128 -11.33 9.86 -4.22
N ARG A 129 -11.19 10.85 -5.11
CA ARG A 129 -11.92 10.92 -6.39
C ARG A 129 -11.63 9.72 -7.29
N ALA A 130 -10.35 9.34 -7.43
CA ALA A 130 -9.98 8.20 -8.27
C ALA A 130 -10.42 6.86 -7.66
N LEU A 131 -10.35 6.72 -6.34
CA LEU A 131 -10.82 5.56 -5.58
C LEU A 131 -12.35 5.40 -5.69
N ALA A 132 -13.11 6.49 -5.64
CA ALA A 132 -14.56 6.48 -5.79
C ALA A 132 -14.99 5.88 -7.14
N ARG A 133 -14.25 6.16 -8.21
CA ARG A 133 -14.50 5.60 -9.55
C ARG A 133 -14.08 4.14 -9.71
N ARG A 134 -13.13 3.66 -8.89
CA ARG A 134 -12.48 2.34 -9.04
C ARG A 134 -12.96 1.29 -8.03
N ASN A 135 -13.56 1.71 -6.91
CA ASN A 135 -13.94 0.77 -5.86
C ASN A 135 -15.18 -0.04 -6.25
N ARG A 136 -15.10 -1.37 -6.08
CA ARG A 136 -16.20 -2.30 -6.40
C ARG A 136 -17.37 -2.22 -5.43
N ARG A 137 -17.16 -1.57 -4.29
CA ARG A 137 -18.15 -1.44 -3.22
C ARG A 137 -19.13 -0.29 -3.45
N GLY A 138 -18.90 0.56 -4.46
CA GLY A 138 -19.73 1.74 -4.71
C GLY A 138 -19.69 2.77 -3.57
N LEU A 139 -18.57 2.83 -2.83
CA LEU A 139 -18.35 3.82 -1.79
C LEU A 139 -18.25 5.22 -2.40
N THR A 140 -18.88 6.18 -1.74
CA THR A 140 -18.84 7.59 -2.13
C THR A 140 -17.51 8.24 -1.74
N GLU A 141 -17.19 9.39 -2.36
CA GLU A 141 -16.01 10.19 -2.00
C GLU A 141 -15.99 10.52 -0.50
N LYS A 142 -17.14 10.90 0.09
CA LYS A 142 -17.26 11.17 1.53
C LYS A 142 -16.90 9.95 2.40
N GLN A 143 -17.32 8.76 2.00
CA GLN A 143 -17.01 7.53 2.74
C GLN A 143 -15.53 7.17 2.61
N LEU A 144 -14.95 7.34 1.43
CA LEU A 144 -13.52 7.09 1.18
C LEU A 144 -12.64 8.10 1.91
N GLN A 145 -13.04 9.37 1.96
CA GLN A 145 -12.38 10.40 2.77
C GLN A 145 -12.33 9.99 4.24
N HIS A 146 -13.45 9.52 4.80
CA HIS A 146 -13.48 9.02 6.18
C HIS A 146 -12.59 7.79 6.40
N LEU A 147 -12.46 6.90 5.41
CA LEU A 147 -11.53 5.77 5.49
C LEU A 147 -10.06 6.23 5.40
N LEU A 148 -9.78 7.28 4.62
CA LEU A 148 -8.44 7.84 4.46
C LEU A 148 -7.96 8.50 5.75
N GLU A 149 -8.83 9.26 6.42
CA GLU A 149 -8.57 9.87 7.74
C GLU A 149 -8.20 8.83 8.80
N ARG A 150 -8.69 7.58 8.65
CA ARG A 150 -8.42 6.47 9.56
C ARG A 150 -7.22 5.63 9.14
N PHE A 151 -6.60 5.90 7.99
CA PHE A 151 -5.49 5.14 7.45
C PHE A 151 -4.16 5.54 8.09
N GLU A 152 -3.53 4.62 8.82
CA GLU A 152 -2.31 4.90 9.58
C GLU A 152 -1.04 4.60 8.76
N GLN A 153 -0.48 5.61 8.08
CA GLN A 153 0.61 5.42 7.11
C GLN A 153 1.97 5.03 7.73
N PHE A 154 2.19 5.32 9.01
CA PHE A 154 3.55 5.26 9.61
C PHE A 154 3.90 3.95 10.33
N TRP A 155 3.07 2.91 10.24
CA TRP A 155 3.36 1.61 10.86
C TRP A 155 4.05 0.64 9.89
N THR A 156 5.28 0.25 10.19
CA THR A 156 5.95 -0.86 9.49
C THR A 156 5.66 -2.21 10.13
N ALA A 157 5.91 -3.30 9.41
CA ALA A 157 5.80 -4.65 9.97
C ALA A 157 6.72 -4.85 11.19
N ARG A 158 7.91 -4.24 11.17
CA ARG A 158 8.86 -4.28 12.29
C ARG A 158 8.30 -3.60 13.53
N ASP A 159 7.67 -2.45 13.37
CA ASP A 159 7.07 -1.68 14.48
C ASP A 159 5.95 -2.46 15.15
N VAL A 160 5.06 -3.07 14.36
CA VAL A 160 3.94 -3.87 14.88
C VAL A 160 4.44 -5.12 15.60
N VAL A 161 5.47 -5.79 15.06
CA VAL A 161 6.10 -6.94 15.72
C VAL A 161 6.79 -6.51 17.03
N ALA A 162 7.48 -5.38 17.05
CA ALA A 162 8.11 -4.84 18.26
C ALA A 162 7.07 -4.48 19.33
N GLU A 163 5.96 -3.85 18.93
CA GLU A 163 4.81 -3.55 19.79
C GLU A 163 4.25 -4.81 20.45
N LEU A 164 4.00 -5.86 19.66
CA LEU A 164 3.48 -7.14 20.19
C LEU A 164 4.44 -7.78 21.19
N ARG A 165 5.74 -7.80 20.89
CA ARG A 165 6.75 -8.33 21.82
C ARG A 165 6.79 -7.54 23.12
N ARG A 166 6.68 -6.20 23.05
CA ARG A 166 6.65 -5.35 24.25
C ARG A 166 5.42 -5.63 25.12
N ARG A 167 4.23 -5.75 24.51
CA ARG A 167 2.98 -6.10 25.22
C ARG A 167 3.07 -7.46 25.90
N LYS A 168 3.61 -8.46 25.21
CA LYS A 168 3.84 -9.80 25.77
C LYS A 168 4.79 -9.76 26.97
N ASN A 169 5.90 -9.04 26.86
CA ASN A 169 6.89 -8.89 27.93
C ASN A 169 6.33 -8.12 29.15
N ALA A 170 5.52 -7.07 28.92
CA ALA A 170 4.85 -6.34 29.98
C ALA A 170 3.81 -7.21 30.72
N SER A 171 3.05 -8.03 29.98
CA SER A 171 2.09 -8.98 30.56
C SER A 171 2.76 -10.09 31.38
N ILE A 172 3.98 -10.51 31.02
CA ILE A 172 4.77 -11.46 31.80
C ILE A 172 5.28 -10.79 33.08
N LYS A 173 5.84 -9.58 33.00
CA LYS A 173 6.32 -8.82 34.18
C LYS A 173 5.23 -8.55 35.20
N SER A 174 4.01 -8.21 34.76
CA SER A 174 2.88 -7.99 35.68
C SER A 174 2.31 -9.26 36.30
N LYS A 175 2.53 -10.43 35.66
CA LYS A 175 2.17 -11.74 36.23
C LYS A 175 3.22 -12.28 37.20
N THR A 176 4.51 -11.99 37.01
CA THR A 176 5.56 -12.38 37.96
C THR A 176 5.66 -11.46 39.18
N SER A 177 5.25 -10.20 39.10
CA SER A 177 5.18 -9.31 40.27
C SER A 177 3.99 -9.57 41.20
N ALA A 178 3.11 -10.53 40.87
CA ALA A 178 1.96 -10.91 41.71
C ALA A 178 2.23 -12.12 42.62
N LEU A 179 3.46 -12.66 42.63
CA LEU A 179 3.86 -13.69 43.57
C LEU A 179 5.17 -13.30 44.26
N CYS A 180 5.05 -13.06 45.57
CA CYS A 180 6.08 -12.74 46.55
C CYS A 180 6.57 -11.27 46.62
N ASP A 181 5.98 -10.54 47.59
CA ASP A 181 6.75 -9.70 48.51
C ASP A 181 7.14 -10.56 49.75
N PRO A 182 8.26 -10.29 50.47
CA PRO A 182 8.71 -8.94 50.80
C PRO A 182 10.23 -8.65 50.70
N LYS A 183 10.54 -7.35 50.58
CA LYS A 183 11.70 -6.58 51.09
C LYS A 183 13.12 -7.07 50.73
N LEU A 184 13.86 -6.21 50.02
CA LEU A 184 15.20 -5.73 50.41
C LEU A 184 15.57 -4.45 49.62
N GLN A 185 16.22 -3.51 50.33
CA GLN A 185 16.51 -2.13 49.94
C GLN A 185 17.90 -1.96 49.30
N ASN A 186 18.14 -0.75 48.80
CA ASN A 186 19.43 -0.03 48.56
C ASN A 186 19.93 0.01 47.11
N THR A 187 19.74 1.11 46.37
CA THR A 187 20.50 2.40 46.31
C THR A 187 21.90 2.29 45.70
N ALA A 188 22.11 2.88 44.52
CA ALA A 188 23.29 3.70 44.17
C ALA A 188 23.07 4.42 42.82
N SER A 189 23.73 5.56 42.68
CA SER A 189 23.52 6.64 41.72
C SER A 189 24.80 6.89 40.88
N LEU A 190 24.64 7.53 39.70
CA LEU A 190 25.60 8.32 38.90
C LEU A 190 26.75 7.64 38.11
N ASP A 191 26.55 7.48 36.78
CA ASP A 191 27.28 8.02 35.58
C ASP A 191 28.75 8.56 35.67
N PRO A 192 29.51 8.81 34.55
CA PRO A 192 29.37 8.44 33.11
C PRO A 192 30.71 8.13 32.31
N GLN A 193 30.60 7.90 30.98
CA GLN A 193 31.60 7.97 29.85
C GLN A 193 32.58 6.77 29.68
N THR A 194 32.92 6.18 28.52
CA THR A 194 32.94 6.43 27.04
C THR A 194 33.26 5.07 26.32
N PRO A 195 33.49 4.97 24.99
CA PRO A 195 32.65 5.30 23.82
C PRO A 195 32.34 4.04 22.98
N ILE A 196 31.15 3.95 22.37
CA ILE A 196 30.85 2.91 21.36
C ILE A 196 30.83 3.55 19.97
N GLN A 197 31.63 2.96 19.09
CA GLN A 197 31.82 3.31 17.69
C GLN A 197 30.50 3.35 16.92
N SER A 198 30.34 4.43 16.18
CA SER A 198 29.34 4.63 15.14
C SER A 198 29.49 3.58 14.05
N VAL A 199 28.55 2.63 13.99
CA VAL A 199 28.31 1.86 12.77
C VAL A 199 27.07 2.46 12.14
N SER A 200 27.27 3.04 10.95
CA SER A 200 26.27 3.76 10.16
C SER A 200 24.97 2.97 10.05
N SER A 201 23.91 3.53 10.60
CA SER A 201 22.54 3.13 10.34
C SER A 201 22.14 3.67 8.96
N GLU A 202 22.27 2.85 7.92
CA GLU A 202 21.50 3.08 6.70
C GLU A 202 20.02 2.83 7.04
N LEU A 203 19.26 3.92 7.12
CA LEU A 203 17.82 3.92 7.26
C LEU A 203 17.22 3.39 5.95
N ALA A 204 17.09 2.07 5.83
CA ALA A 204 16.46 1.45 4.67
C ALA A 204 15.01 1.95 4.52
N ASN A 205 14.69 2.56 3.39
CA ASN A 205 13.35 3.07 3.08
C ASN A 205 12.36 1.88 3.06
N PRO A 206 11.20 1.96 3.74
CA PRO A 206 10.16 0.92 3.68
C PRO A 206 9.72 0.56 2.25
N ASN A 207 9.80 1.52 1.33
CA ASN A 207 9.50 1.30 -0.09
C ASN A 207 10.54 0.40 -0.75
N ASP A 208 11.82 0.52 -0.40
CA ASP A 208 12.90 -0.32 -0.96
C ASP A 208 12.77 -1.77 -0.48
N LEU A 209 12.40 -1.98 0.78
CA LEU A 209 12.17 -3.33 1.31
C LEU A 209 10.98 -4.01 0.63
N THR A 210 9.93 -3.22 0.38
CA THR A 210 8.72 -3.69 -0.32
C THR A 210 9.03 -4.02 -1.79
N ALA A 211 9.77 -3.15 -2.48
CA ALA A 211 10.20 -3.35 -3.86
C ALA A 211 11.10 -4.58 -3.98
N ASN A 212 12.06 -4.76 -3.07
CA ASN A 212 12.95 -5.93 -3.04
C ASN A 212 12.20 -7.23 -2.79
N LEU A 213 11.19 -7.24 -1.91
CA LEU A 213 10.32 -8.41 -1.71
C LEU A 213 9.52 -8.71 -2.97
N LEU A 214 8.87 -7.72 -3.56
CA LEU A 214 8.09 -7.89 -4.80
C LEU A 214 8.98 -8.39 -5.95
N ARG A 215 10.21 -7.86 -6.08
CA ARG A 215 11.22 -8.33 -7.03
C ARG A 215 11.62 -9.77 -6.77
N SER A 216 11.87 -10.14 -5.51
CA SER A 216 12.22 -11.52 -5.11
C SER A 216 11.08 -12.49 -5.39
N LEU A 217 9.83 -12.04 -5.28
CA LEU A 217 8.62 -12.77 -5.66
C LEU A 217 8.35 -12.73 -7.18
N GLY A 218 9.20 -12.06 -7.97
CA GLY A 218 9.11 -11.96 -9.42
C GLY A 218 7.90 -11.15 -9.91
N VAL A 219 7.54 -10.10 -9.18
CA VAL A 219 6.31 -9.30 -9.35
C VAL A 219 6.61 -7.88 -9.88
N ASP A 220 7.88 -7.51 -10.01
CA ASP A 220 8.34 -6.20 -10.49
C ASP A 220 8.54 -6.19 -12.02
N GLU A 221 7.86 -5.25 -12.72
CA GLU A 221 8.21 -4.80 -14.07
C GLU A 221 8.89 -3.43 -13.92
N THR A 222 10.13 -3.42 -13.44
CA THR A 222 11.03 -2.29 -13.69
C THR A 222 11.70 -2.54 -15.03
N VAL A 223 11.15 -1.89 -16.06
CA VAL A 223 11.85 -1.67 -17.32
C VAL A 223 13.08 -0.81 -17.00
N GLU A 224 14.25 -1.45 -16.89
CA GLU A 224 15.54 -0.75 -16.90
C GLU A 224 15.81 -0.19 -18.32
N PRO A 225 16.34 1.04 -18.42
CA PRO A 225 16.39 1.79 -19.66
C PRO A 225 17.55 1.30 -20.53
N SER A 226 17.20 0.59 -21.60
CA SER A 226 18.07 0.44 -22.77
C SER A 226 17.32 0.98 -23.98
N ASP A 227 17.39 2.30 -24.15
CA ASP A 227 16.97 2.95 -25.40
C ASP A 227 18.00 2.66 -26.52
N PRO A 228 17.64 2.84 -27.81
CA PRO A 228 16.31 3.11 -28.36
C PRO A 228 15.95 2.18 -29.54
N ALA A 229 14.67 1.81 -29.65
CA ALA A 229 13.88 1.77 -30.90
C ALA A 229 12.73 0.75 -30.79
N SER A 230 11.51 1.29 -30.82
CA SER A 230 10.33 0.70 -31.47
C SER A 230 9.90 -0.71 -31.02
N SER A 231 8.91 -0.78 -30.14
CA SER A 231 7.55 -1.22 -30.52
C SER A 231 6.67 -1.45 -29.29
N PHE A 232 6.16 -0.37 -28.69
CA PHE A 232 4.93 -0.49 -27.88
C PHE A 232 3.77 -0.74 -28.85
N ILE A 233 3.25 -1.96 -28.85
CA ILE A 233 2.00 -2.28 -29.54
C ILE A 233 0.89 -1.55 -28.78
N ALA A 234 0.40 -0.46 -29.35
CA ALA A 234 -0.76 0.25 -28.85
C ALA A 234 -1.93 -0.72 -28.70
N THR A 235 -2.59 -0.73 -27.54
CA THR A 235 -3.80 -1.53 -27.37
C THR A 235 -4.94 -0.92 -28.19
N SER A 236 -5.91 -1.74 -28.61
CA SER A 236 -7.07 -1.25 -29.38
C SER A 236 -7.86 -0.15 -28.66
N SER A 237 -7.87 -0.16 -27.31
CA SER A 237 -8.53 0.87 -26.50
C SER A 237 -7.78 2.21 -26.48
N ASP A 238 -6.45 2.18 -26.47
CA ASP A 238 -5.65 3.42 -26.49
C ASP A 238 -5.74 4.10 -27.85
N THR A 239 -5.79 3.29 -28.91
CA THR A 239 -5.96 3.76 -30.28
C THR A 239 -7.35 4.39 -30.47
N ASP A 240 -8.39 3.81 -29.86
CA ASP A 240 -9.76 4.36 -29.85
C ASP A 240 -9.85 5.67 -29.06
N ALA A 241 -9.21 5.76 -27.88
CA ALA A 241 -9.20 6.97 -27.07
C ALA A 241 -8.54 8.16 -27.78
N VAL A 242 -7.40 7.92 -28.46
CA VAL A 242 -6.71 8.95 -29.24
C VAL A 242 -7.57 9.42 -30.42
N ALA A 243 -8.24 8.50 -31.12
CA ALA A 243 -9.12 8.86 -32.24
C ALA A 243 -10.29 9.74 -31.78
N ARG A 244 -10.91 9.40 -30.64
CA ARG A 244 -12.02 10.17 -30.04
C ARG A 244 -11.57 11.55 -29.55
N LEU A 245 -10.37 11.65 -28.98
CA LEU A 245 -9.81 12.96 -28.59
C LEU A 245 -9.50 13.81 -29.82
N HIS A 246 -8.99 13.21 -30.89
CA HIS A 246 -8.70 13.94 -32.12
C HIS A 246 -9.98 14.41 -32.84
N GLU A 247 -11.07 13.66 -32.75
CA GLU A 247 -12.39 14.11 -33.22
C GLU A 247 -12.90 15.33 -32.42
N MET A 248 -12.70 15.33 -31.10
CA MET A 248 -13.12 16.43 -30.22
C MET A 248 -12.22 17.67 -30.31
N PHE A 249 -10.92 17.47 -30.55
CA PHE A 249 -9.89 18.51 -30.57
C PHE A 249 -9.02 18.40 -31.82
N PRO A 250 -9.58 18.58 -33.04
CA PRO A 250 -8.87 18.38 -34.31
C PRO A 250 -7.68 19.34 -34.53
N GLN A 251 -7.61 20.43 -33.76
CA GLN A 251 -6.52 21.40 -33.76
C GLN A 251 -5.28 20.95 -32.98
N LEU A 252 -5.39 19.93 -32.12
CA LEU A 252 -4.27 19.42 -31.33
C LEU A 252 -3.53 18.33 -32.11
N GLN A 253 -2.20 18.35 -32.03
CA GLN A 253 -1.38 17.36 -32.73
C GLN A 253 -1.62 15.95 -32.20
N LEU A 254 -1.67 14.98 -33.11
CA LEU A 254 -1.91 13.57 -32.78
C LEU A 254 -0.85 13.00 -31.83
N SER A 255 0.39 13.48 -31.90
CA SER A 255 1.49 13.15 -30.99
C SER A 255 1.17 13.59 -29.55
N TYR A 256 0.70 14.82 -29.38
CA TYR A 256 0.30 15.37 -28.08
C TYR A 256 -0.87 14.58 -27.47
N LEU A 257 -1.88 14.26 -28.26
CA LEU A 257 -3.03 13.45 -27.80
C LEU A 257 -2.62 12.03 -27.39
N LYS A 258 -1.68 11.40 -28.11
CA LYS A 258 -1.09 10.11 -27.72
C LYS A 258 -0.36 10.21 -26.39
N THR A 259 0.43 11.26 -26.19
CA THR A 259 1.13 11.52 -24.94
C THR A 259 0.14 11.75 -23.79
N LEU A 260 -0.96 12.48 -24.01
CA LEU A 260 -2.01 12.66 -22.99
C LEU A 260 -2.68 11.33 -22.62
N VAL A 261 -3.04 10.50 -23.59
CA VAL A 261 -3.65 9.18 -23.31
C VAL A 261 -2.67 8.29 -22.53
N LEU A 262 -1.38 8.36 -22.85
CA LEU A 262 -0.36 7.63 -22.10
C LEU A 262 -0.18 8.16 -20.67
N LEU A 263 -0.06 9.49 -20.50
CA LEU A 263 0.09 10.17 -19.20
C LEU A 263 -1.12 9.96 -18.28
N THR A 264 -2.29 9.82 -18.87
CA THR A 264 -3.54 9.57 -18.14
C THR A 264 -3.89 8.09 -18.01
N GLU A 265 -2.98 7.19 -18.42
CA GLU A 265 -3.16 5.74 -18.39
C GLU A 265 -4.46 5.26 -19.07
N GLY A 266 -4.87 5.94 -20.15
CA GLY A 266 -6.11 5.64 -20.87
C GLY A 266 -7.39 6.26 -20.29
N ASP A 267 -7.31 7.11 -19.26
CA ASP A 267 -8.46 7.86 -18.73
C ASP A 267 -8.88 8.98 -19.70
N PHE A 268 -9.77 8.64 -20.63
CA PHE A 268 -10.27 9.53 -21.66
C PHE A 268 -10.85 10.84 -21.11
N VAL A 269 -11.58 10.81 -19.99
CA VAL A 269 -12.24 12.01 -19.45
C VAL A 269 -11.18 12.98 -18.92
N TYR A 270 -10.14 12.45 -18.29
CA TYR A 270 -9.04 13.26 -17.78
C TYR A 270 -8.17 13.81 -18.93
N ALA A 271 -7.85 12.98 -19.93
CA ALA A 271 -7.15 13.43 -21.13
C ALA A 271 -7.94 14.53 -21.88
N ALA A 272 -9.26 14.40 -21.97
CA ALA A 272 -10.14 15.39 -22.59
C ALA A 272 -10.19 16.71 -21.81
N ALA A 273 -10.13 16.67 -20.47
CA ALA A 273 -10.07 17.88 -19.65
C ALA A 273 -8.78 18.66 -19.90
N ILE A 274 -7.63 17.98 -19.92
CA ILE A 274 -6.32 18.60 -20.20
C ILE A 274 -6.29 19.15 -21.64
N ALA A 275 -6.81 18.40 -22.61
CA ALA A 275 -6.92 18.85 -24.00
C ALA A 275 -7.83 20.08 -24.16
N ALA A 276 -8.92 20.17 -23.39
CA ALA A 276 -9.82 21.32 -23.40
C ALA A 276 -9.16 22.58 -22.81
N GLU A 277 -8.33 22.44 -21.79
CA GLU A 277 -7.59 23.55 -21.18
C GLU A 277 -6.56 24.14 -22.16
N CYS A 278 -5.89 23.30 -22.96
CA CYS A 278 -5.04 23.75 -24.07
C CYS A 278 -5.83 24.49 -25.17
N LYS A 279 -7.10 24.12 -25.43
CA LYS A 279 -7.93 24.82 -26.42
C LYS A 279 -8.18 26.28 -26.02
N GLU A 280 -8.36 26.56 -24.74
CA GLU A 280 -8.57 27.92 -24.23
C GLU A 280 -7.31 28.78 -24.38
N GLN A 281 -6.12 28.20 -24.20
CA GLN A 281 -4.84 28.90 -24.39
C GLN A 281 -4.52 29.19 -25.87
N ILE A 282 -4.84 28.27 -26.78
CA ILE A 282 -4.67 28.48 -28.23
C ILE A 282 -5.64 29.56 -28.76
N SER A 283 -6.85 29.65 -28.20
CA SER A 283 -7.82 30.69 -28.61
C SER A 283 -7.39 32.11 -28.21
N MET A 284 -6.36 32.26 -27.35
CA MET A 284 -5.81 33.54 -26.91
C MET A 284 -4.46 33.88 -27.58
N ASN A 285 -3.81 32.95 -28.29
CA ASN A 285 -2.46 33.13 -28.83
C ASN A 285 -2.41 32.87 -30.36
N ASN A 286 -2.29 33.94 -31.15
CA ASN A 286 -2.37 33.93 -32.62
C ASN A 286 -1.06 33.49 -33.34
N ASN A 287 -0.30 32.54 -32.81
CA ASN A 287 0.96 32.12 -33.44
C ASN A 287 1.00 30.61 -33.74
N PRO A 288 0.90 30.17 -35.01
CA PRO A 288 0.65 28.77 -35.37
C PRO A 288 1.89 27.85 -35.40
N ASN A 289 3.05 28.29 -34.91
CA ASN A 289 4.33 27.57 -35.07
C ASN A 289 5.10 27.27 -33.77
N GLU A 290 4.48 27.41 -32.61
CA GLU A 290 5.11 27.03 -31.35
C GLU A 290 4.82 25.56 -31.03
N ALA A 291 5.86 24.75 -30.87
CA ALA A 291 5.72 23.37 -30.43
C ALA A 291 5.22 23.39 -28.97
N PHE A 292 3.93 23.10 -28.78
CA PHE A 292 3.35 22.96 -27.45
C PHE A 292 3.89 21.68 -26.80
N GLU A 293 4.96 21.81 -26.03
CA GLU A 293 5.30 20.82 -25.01
C GLU A 293 4.22 20.82 -23.92
N PRO A 294 3.84 19.66 -23.37
CA PRO A 294 2.92 19.60 -22.24
C PRO A 294 3.47 20.48 -21.11
N PRO A 295 2.62 21.28 -20.44
CA PRO A 295 3.09 22.29 -19.51
C PRO A 295 3.91 21.65 -18.39
N THR A 296 5.20 21.96 -18.37
CA THR A 296 6.15 21.63 -17.30
C THR A 296 5.77 22.31 -15.97
N SER A 297 4.74 23.16 -15.95
CA SER A 297 4.28 23.91 -14.78
C SER A 297 3.40 23.13 -13.81
N LEU A 298 3.01 21.88 -14.08
CA LEU A 298 2.32 21.04 -13.08
C LEU A 298 3.26 20.26 -12.15
N LEU A 299 4.58 20.46 -12.24
CA LEU A 299 5.53 19.98 -11.22
C LEU A 299 5.83 21.02 -10.12
N ASN A 300 5.45 22.29 -10.30
CA ASN A 300 5.77 23.37 -9.34
C ASN A 300 4.61 23.81 -8.43
N LEU A 301 3.36 23.33 -8.64
CA LEU A 301 2.25 23.58 -7.70
C LEU A 301 2.40 22.83 -6.36
N ARG A 302 3.49 22.06 -6.19
CA ARG A 302 3.80 21.34 -4.96
C ARG A 302 4.79 22.08 -4.05
N VAL A 303 5.27 23.25 -4.46
CA VAL A 303 6.30 24.01 -3.72
C VAL A 303 5.73 25.31 -3.13
N GLU A 304 4.71 25.92 -3.74
CA GLU A 304 4.16 27.19 -3.20
C GLU A 304 3.09 27.01 -2.10
N GLU A 305 2.51 25.82 -1.92
CA GLU A 305 1.59 25.57 -0.78
C GLU A 305 2.31 25.31 0.55
N GLU A 306 3.65 25.16 0.57
CA GLU A 306 4.41 24.95 1.82
C GLU A 306 5.02 26.25 2.40
N GLU A 307 4.99 27.40 1.70
CA GLU A 307 5.53 28.67 2.21
C GLU A 307 4.48 29.63 2.81
N GLU A 308 3.17 29.39 2.63
CA GLU A 308 2.11 30.26 3.21
C GLU A 308 1.61 29.83 4.61
N GLU A 309 2.04 28.69 5.17
CA GLU A 309 1.64 28.26 6.52
C GLU A 309 2.60 28.68 7.67
N GLU A 310 3.67 29.44 7.40
CA GLU A 310 4.56 29.99 8.45
C GLU A 310 4.32 31.47 8.83
N GLU A 311 3.38 32.17 8.21
CA GLU A 311 2.98 33.53 8.61
C GLU A 311 1.45 33.69 8.77
N GLU A 312 0.86 33.08 9.79
CA GLU A 312 -0.34 33.62 10.48
C GLU A 312 -0.51 33.11 11.92
#